data_AF-A0ABD1EPG5-F1
#
_entry.id   AF-A0ABD1EPG5-F1
#
_cell.length_a   1.000
_cell.length_b   1.000
_cell.length_c   1.000
_cell.angle_alpha   90.00
_cell.angle_beta   90.00
_cell.angle_gamma   90.00
#
_symmetry.space_group_name_H-M   'P 1'
#
loop_
_entity.id
_entity.type
_entity.pdbx_description
1 polymer ?
#
loop_
_entity_poly.entity_id
_entity_poly.type
_entity_poly.pdbx_seq_one_letter_code
_entity_poly.pdbx_strand_id
1 'polypeptide(L)' 'GAPTFLTKCNWMGKEIDCEKIFQPLYTDEGLCQTFNMLSKKQMFTNETYYS' A
#
# COMPACT_ATOMS: atom_id res chain seq x y z
N GLY A 1 4.75 -10.58 -10.37
CA GLY A 1 4.34 -9.56 -9.38
C GLY A 1 3.90 -8.33 -10.14
N ALA A 2 3.05 -7.50 -9.54
CA ALA A 2 2.75 -6.20 -10.14
C ALA A 2 4.00 -5.30 -10.07
N PRO A 3 4.25 -4.44 -11.07
CA PRO A 3 5.47 -3.66 -11.14
C PRO A 3 5.50 -2.54 -10.09
N THR A 4 6.64 -2.36 -9.44
CA THR A 4 6.99 -1.13 -8.73
C THR A 4 7.82 -0.22 -9.61
N PHE A 5 7.52 1.08 -9.55
CA PHE A 5 8.35 2.12 -10.17
C PHE A 5 9.39 2.68 -9.18
N LEU A 6 9.46 2.13 -7.96
CA LEU A 6 10.43 2.51 -6.94
C LEU A 6 11.71 1.68 -7.12
N THR A 7 12.85 2.36 -7.22
CA THR A 7 14.16 1.72 -7.47
C THR A 7 14.99 1.52 -6.22
N LYS A 8 14.67 2.23 -5.11
CA LYS A 8 15.37 2.12 -3.84
C LYS A 8 14.43 2.39 -2.67
N CYS A 9 14.43 1.49 -1.70
CA CYS A 9 13.64 1.64 -0.48
C CYS A 9 14.53 1.44 0.75
N ASN A 10 14.47 2.38 1.70
CA ASN A 10 15.09 2.26 3.01
C ASN A 10 14.01 2.44 4.07
N TRP A 11 13.87 1.45 4.94
CA TRP A 11 12.92 1.47 6.03
C TRP A 11 13.60 1.08 7.33
N MET A 12 13.44 1.90 8.37
CA MET A 12 14.07 1.70 9.68
C MET A 12 15.61 1.50 9.59
N GLY A 13 16.26 2.24 8.69
CA GLY A 13 17.71 2.16 8.46
C GLY A 13 18.16 0.92 7.67
N LYS A 14 17.24 0.07 7.22
CA LYS A 14 17.55 -1.12 6.41
C LYS A 14 17.13 -0.90 4.96
N GLU A 15 18.03 -1.23 4.05
CA GLU A 15 17.67 -1.35 2.63
C GLU A 15 16.81 -2.60 2.45
N ILE A 16 15.63 -2.42 1.86
CA ILE A 16 14.65 -3.48 1.64
C ILE A 16 14.15 -3.36 0.20
N ASP A 17 13.85 -4.51 -0.39
CA ASP A 17 13.22 -4.60 -1.70
C ASP A 17 11.84 -3.90 -1.70
N CYS A 18 11.68 -2.90 -2.58
CA CYS A 18 10.46 -2.13 -2.70
C CYS A 18 9.23 -3.00 -3.00
N GLU A 19 9.40 -4.07 -3.79
CA GLU A 19 8.31 -4.99 -4.16
C GLU A 19 7.76 -5.76 -2.95
N LYS A 20 8.52 -5.82 -1.84
CA LYS A 20 8.11 -6.53 -0.62
C LYS A 20 7.28 -5.68 0.34
N ILE A 21 7.42 -4.36 0.28
CA ILE A 21 6.82 -3.46 1.28
C ILE A 21 5.77 -2.51 0.69
N PHE A 22 5.77 -2.34 -0.63
CA PHE A 22 4.74 -1.60 -1.35
C PHE A 22 3.78 -2.52 -2.07
N GLN A 23 2.51 -2.13 -2.10
CA GLN A 23 1.46 -2.81 -2.87
C GLN A 23 0.91 -1.90 -3.96
N PRO A 24 0.62 -2.43 -5.17
CA PRO A 24 -0.04 -1.65 -6.21
C PRO A 24 -1.48 -1.30 -5.78
N LEU A 25 -1.91 -0.08 -6.09
CA LEU A 25 -3.28 0.37 -5.92
C LEU A 25 -3.72 1.08 -7.20
N TYR A 26 -4.77 0.57 -7.84
CA TYR A 26 -5.41 1.26 -8.95
C TYR A 26 -6.40 2.29 -8.41
N THR A 27 -6.26 3.54 -8.86
CA THR A 27 -7.15 4.66 -8.56
C THR A 27 -7.58 5.34 -9.85
N ASP A 28 -8.52 6.29 -9.75
CA ASP A 28 -8.93 7.11 -10.89
C ASP A 28 -7.81 8.04 -11.38
N GLU A 29 -6.76 8.22 -10.57
CA GLU A 29 -5.55 8.97 -10.92
C GLU A 29 -4.46 8.09 -11.56
N GLY A 30 -4.66 6.77 -11.61
CA GLY A 30 -3.75 5.81 -12.22
C GLY A 30 -3.22 4.75 -11.25
N LEU A 31 -2.01 4.25 -11.52
CA LEU A 31 -1.35 3.24 -10.69
C LEU A 31 -0.54 3.90 -9.57
N CYS A 32 -1.03 3.76 -8.34
CA CYS A 32 -0.34 4.19 -7.13
C CYS A 32 0.34 3.00 -6.42
N GLN A 33 1.21 3.29 -5.46
CA GLN A 33 1.77 2.29 -4.54
C GLN A 33 1.55 2.70 -3.10
N THR A 34 1.15 1.75 -2.25
CA THR A 34 0.88 1.99 -0.83
C THR A 34 1.83 1.22 0.06
N PHE A 35 2.28 1.85 1.14
CA PHE A 35 3.13 1.26 2.16
C PHE A 35 2.33 1.07 3.44
N ASN A 36 2.43 -0.12 4.04
CA ASN A 36 1.79 -0.46 5.32
C ASN A 36 0.29 -0.13 5.36
N MET A 37 -0.41 -0.30 4.24
CA MET A 37 -1.84 -0.07 4.15
C MET A 37 -2.61 -1.22 4.80
N LEU A 38 -3.62 -0.89 5.61
CA LEU A 38 -4.56 -1.88 6.13
C LEU A 38 -5.26 -2.59 4.96
N SER A 39 -5.54 -3.89 5.12
CA SER A 39 -6.35 -4.59 4.13
C SER A 39 -7.75 -3.96 4.07
N LYS A 40 -8.40 -4.04 2.90
CA LYS A 40 -9.79 -3.55 2.73
C LYS A 40 -10.70 -4.06 3.85
N LYS A 41 -10.58 -5.35 4.19
CA LYS A 41 -11.35 -5.96 5.28
C LYS A 41 -11.15 -5.24 6.62
N GLN A 42 -9.91 -4.86 6.96
CA GLN A 42 -9.59 -4.14 8.20
C GLN A 42 -9.93 -2.65 8.13
N MET A 43 -9.91 -2.06 6.94
CA MET A 43 -10.36 -0.68 6.74
C MET A 43 -11.87 -0.52 6.96
N PHE A 44 -12.66 -1.53 6.59
CA PHE A 44 -14.12 -1.49 6.67
C PHE A 44 -14.72 -2.16 7.91
N THR A 45 -13.93 -2.40 8.96
CA THR A 45 -14.43 -2.99 10.23
C THR A 45 -14.68 -1.93 11.30
N ASN A 46 -15.83 -1.25 11.24
CA ASN A 46 -16.80 -1.02 12.34
C ASN A 46 -17.78 0.12 12.03
N GLU A 47 -19.08 -0.23 12.01
CA GLU A 47 -20.15 0.42 12.79
C GLU A 47 -20.19 1.97 12.90
N THR A 48 -20.13 2.70 11.79
CA THR A 48 -20.55 4.13 11.77
C THR A 48 -21.22 4.50 10.44
N TYR A 49 -22.16 3.66 9.99
CA TYR A 49 -23.15 4.02 8.97
C TYR A 49 -24.56 3.86 9.55
N TYR A 50 -24.81 4.59 10.64
CA TYR A 50 -26.15 4.98 11.08
C TYR A 50 -26.08 6.46 11.45
N SER A 51 -26.46 7.30 10.49
CA SER A 51 -26.91 8.68 10.70
C SER A 51 -28.12 8.89 9.80
#